data_AF-A0A1Q9NPY8-F1
#
_entry.id   AF-A0A1Q9NPY8-F1
#
_cell.length_a   1.000
_cell.length_b   1.000
_cell.length_c   1.000
_cell.angle_alpha   90.00
_cell.angle_beta   90.00
_cell.angle_gamma   90.00
#
_symmetry.space_group_name_H-M   'P 1'
#
loop_
_entity.id
_entity.type
_entity.pdbx_description
1 polymer ?
#
loop_
_entity_poly.entity_id
_entity_poly.type
_entity_poly.pdbx_seq_one_letter_code
_entity_poly.pdbx_strand_id
1 'polypeptide(L)'
;MVKKSSLRLYIDRSSRLKQYFLRGHNAWFALAFSLLNFTLIFYKLFLESLDFIPEEFKSYAIFVIIFGITYFPLSTILGYLDLKKGTFNAEQKLSREISPIWKELFSRIENLENNGEKIVELLEQLESADKVT
;
A
#
# COMPACT_ATOMS: atom_id res chain seq x y z
N MET A 1 21.87 13.28 36.18
CA MET A 1 21.57 13.71 34.80
C MET A 1 22.28 12.79 33.82
N VAL A 2 21.56 11.83 33.22
CA VAL A 2 22.17 10.83 32.33
C VAL A 2 22.07 11.32 30.88
N LYS A 3 23.22 11.26 30.19
CA LYS A 3 23.51 11.50 28.77
C LYS A 3 22.58 10.68 27.84
N LYS A 4 21.30 11.05 27.74
CA LYS A 4 20.26 10.31 27.01
C LYS A 4 20.14 10.69 25.52
N SER A 5 20.96 11.62 25.00
CA SER A 5 20.80 12.17 23.64
C SER A 5 21.53 11.38 22.54
N SER A 6 22.74 10.84 22.79
CA SER A 6 23.49 10.11 21.76
C SER A 6 22.85 8.78 21.40
N LEU A 7 22.41 8.00 22.40
CA LEU A 7 21.80 6.68 22.18
C LEU A 7 20.52 6.78 21.34
N ARG A 8 19.69 7.80 21.59
CA ARG A 8 18.48 8.07 20.80
C ARG A 8 18.82 8.43 19.35
N LEU A 9 19.85 9.25 19.11
CA LEU A 9 20.30 9.58 17.76
C LEU A 9 20.78 8.35 16.98
N TYR A 10 21.51 7.44 17.64
CA TYR A 10 21.94 6.19 17.00
C TYR A 10 20.77 5.27 16.67
N ILE A 11 19.83 5.07 17.60
CA ILE A 11 18.62 4.27 17.38
C ILE A 11 17.78 4.85 16.24
N ASP A 12 17.67 6.17 16.18
CA ASP A 12 16.89 6.87 15.17
C ASP A 12 17.56 6.84 13.78
N ARG A 13 18.90 6.86 13.72
CA ARG A 13 19.63 6.63 12.46
C ARG A 13 19.54 5.18 11.99
N SER A 14 19.66 4.21 12.90
CA SER A 14 19.60 2.79 12.55
C SER A 14 18.17 2.37 12.15
N SER A 15 17.15 2.91 12.81
CA SER A 15 15.75 2.69 12.44
C SER A 15 15.46 3.23 11.03
N ARG A 16 15.94 4.43 10.71
CA ARG A 16 15.85 5.00 9.35
C ARG A 16 16.55 4.15 8.31
N LEU A 17 17.77 3.70 8.58
CA LEU A 17 18.52 2.84 7.66
C LEU A 17 17.77 1.52 7.38
N LYS A 18 17.29 0.87 8.44
CA LYS A 18 16.44 -0.32 8.33
C LYS A 18 15.19 -0.03 7.49
N GLN A 19 14.56 1.12 7.70
CA GLN A 19 13.35 1.48 6.96
C GLN A 19 13.64 1.74 5.48
N TYR A 20 14.76 2.38 5.13
CA TYR A 20 15.20 2.52 3.75
C TYR A 20 15.46 1.17 3.10
N PHE A 21 16.15 0.27 3.79
CA PHE A 21 16.38 -1.10 3.31
C PHE A 21 15.05 -1.84 3.09
N LEU A 22 14.16 -1.87 4.09
CA LEU A 22 12.88 -2.58 3.98
C LEU A 22 11.99 -2.00 2.89
N ARG A 23 11.96 -0.67 2.72
CA ARG A 23 11.21 -0.04 1.64
C ARG A 23 11.79 -0.39 0.27
N GLY A 24 13.11 -0.35 0.11
CA GLY A 24 13.77 -0.73 -1.14
C GLY A 24 13.58 -2.20 -1.48
N HIS A 25 13.78 -3.07 -0.48
CA HIS A 25 13.61 -4.51 -0.61
C HIS A 25 12.16 -4.88 -0.97
N ASN A 26 11.19 -4.42 -0.19
CA ASN A 26 9.78 -4.84 -0.37
C ASN A 26 9.09 -4.20 -1.57
N ALA A 27 9.46 -2.97 -1.96
CA ALA A 27 8.72 -2.27 -3.01
C ALA A 27 8.98 -2.84 -4.41
N TRP A 28 10.25 -3.17 -4.73
CA TRP A 28 10.63 -3.51 -6.11
C TRP A 28 11.56 -4.70 -6.19
N PHE A 29 12.58 -4.77 -5.31
CA PHE A 29 13.58 -5.82 -5.38
C PHE A 29 13.00 -7.21 -5.10
N ALA A 30 12.20 -7.36 -4.04
CA ALA A 30 11.57 -8.62 -3.67
C ALA A 30 10.61 -9.09 -4.75
N LEU A 31 9.85 -8.18 -5.36
CA LEU A 31 8.97 -8.51 -6.49
C LEU A 31 9.77 -8.98 -7.70
N ALA A 32 10.78 -8.22 -8.11
CA ALA A 32 11.61 -8.57 -9.28
C ALA A 32 12.34 -9.90 -9.09
N PHE A 33 13.00 -10.10 -7.95
CA PHE A 33 13.70 -11.36 -7.66
C PHE A 33 12.76 -12.54 -7.51
N SER A 34 11.60 -12.36 -6.85
CA SER A 34 10.63 -13.45 -6.72
C SER A 34 10.04 -13.82 -8.08
N LEU A 35 9.75 -12.85 -8.95
CA LEU A 35 9.25 -13.09 -10.30
C LEU A 35 10.30 -13.77 -11.19
N LEU A 36 11.55 -13.34 -11.13
CA LEU A 36 12.66 -13.99 -11.84
C LEU A 36 12.85 -15.44 -11.37
N ASN A 37 12.87 -15.67 -10.06
CA ASN A 37 13.00 -17.02 -9.52
C ASN A 37 11.78 -17.89 -9.88
N PHE A 38 10.57 -17.34 -9.79
CA PHE A 38 9.34 -18.04 -10.16
C PHE A 38 9.36 -18.45 -11.63
N THR A 39 9.66 -17.51 -12.53
CA THR A 39 9.73 -17.80 -13.97
C THR A 39 10.81 -18.82 -14.30
N LEU A 40 11.99 -18.73 -13.68
CA LEU A 40 13.08 -19.70 -13.87
C LEU A 40 12.69 -21.11 -13.40
N ILE A 41 12.16 -21.24 -12.17
CA ILE A 41 11.76 -22.52 -11.59
C ILE A 41 10.59 -23.12 -12.37
N PHE A 42 9.58 -22.32 -12.69
CA PHE A 42 8.42 -22.76 -13.44
C PHE A 42 8.83 -23.23 -14.85
N TYR A 43 9.71 -22.50 -15.51
CA TYR A 43 10.28 -22.94 -16.78
C TYR A 43 11.00 -24.29 -16.66
N LYS A 44 11.91 -24.42 -15.68
CA LYS A 44 12.76 -25.62 -15.53
C LYS A 44 11.98 -26.86 -15.09
N LEU A 45 11.03 -26.72 -14.17
CA LEU A 45 10.31 -27.87 -13.61
C LEU A 45 9.04 -28.20 -14.37
N PHE A 46 8.33 -27.18 -14.85
CA PHE A 46 7.02 -27.37 -15.47
C PHE A 46 7.11 -27.32 -16.98
N LEU A 47 7.74 -26.32 -17.60
CA LEU A 47 7.67 -26.18 -19.06
C LEU A 47 8.62 -27.15 -19.79
N GLU A 48 9.86 -27.29 -19.31
CA GLU A 48 10.87 -28.14 -19.94
C GLU A 48 10.51 -29.63 -19.84
N SER A 49 9.71 -30.02 -18.84
CA SER A 49 9.25 -31.39 -18.62
C SER A 49 8.03 -31.80 -19.44
N LEU A 50 7.43 -30.90 -20.22
CA LEU A 50 6.28 -31.20 -21.07
C LEU A 50 6.73 -31.70 -22.44
N ASP A 51 6.51 -32.98 -22.70
CA ASP A 51 6.87 -33.63 -23.98
C ASP A 51 6.02 -33.17 -25.17
N PHE A 52 4.86 -32.54 -24.93
CA PHE A 52 3.97 -32.05 -25.99
C PHE A 52 4.28 -30.64 -26.49
N ILE A 53 5.21 -29.92 -25.84
CA ILE A 53 5.63 -28.59 -26.28
C ILE A 53 6.77 -28.78 -27.29
N PRO A 54 6.66 -28.25 -28.52
CA PRO A 54 7.73 -28.34 -29.50
C PRO A 54 9.01 -27.68 -28.96
N GLU A 55 10.17 -28.27 -29.26
CA GLU A 55 11.48 -27.80 -28.77
C GLU A 55 11.77 -26.34 -29.14
N GLU A 56 11.23 -25.86 -30.26
CA GLU A 56 11.39 -24.46 -30.68
C GLU A 56 10.73 -23.47 -29.71
N PHE A 57 9.71 -23.93 -28.96
CA PHE A 57 9.03 -23.15 -27.93
C PHE A 57 9.65 -23.32 -26.53
N LYS A 58 10.55 -24.30 -26.34
CA LYS A 58 11.34 -24.48 -25.11
C LYS A 58 12.55 -23.54 -25.08
N SER A 59 12.28 -22.25 -25.33
CA SER A 59 13.24 -21.16 -25.10
C SER A 59 12.80 -20.37 -23.89
N TYR A 60 13.70 -20.22 -22.91
CA TYR A 60 13.42 -19.44 -21.71
C TYR A 60 12.99 -18.00 -22.04
N ALA A 61 13.61 -17.38 -23.06
CA ALA A 61 13.25 -16.03 -23.49
C ALA A 61 11.83 -15.94 -24.03
N ILE A 62 11.41 -16.91 -24.86
CA ILE A 62 10.06 -16.97 -25.42
C ILE A 62 9.05 -17.19 -24.30
N PHE A 63 9.34 -18.11 -23.37
CA PHE A 63 8.51 -18.36 -22.20
C PHE A 63 8.30 -17.08 -21.37
N VAL A 64 9.37 -16.34 -21.04
CA VAL A 64 9.29 -15.11 -20.25
C VAL A 64 8.44 -14.05 -20.96
N ILE A 65 8.54 -13.92 -22.29
CA ILE A 65 7.73 -12.98 -23.06
C ILE A 65 6.24 -13.36 -22.99
N ILE A 66 5.90 -14.62 -23.26
CA ILE A 66 4.52 -15.11 -23.22
C ILE A 66 3.95 -14.99 -21.80
N PHE A 67 4.71 -15.40 -20.80
CA PHE A 67 4.36 -15.26 -19.40
C PHE A 67 4.12 -13.79 -19.05
N GLY A 68 4.98 -12.87 -19.45
CA GLY A 68 4.78 -11.44 -19.23
C GLY A 68 3.48 -10.92 -19.85
N ILE A 69 3.26 -11.21 -21.14
CA ILE A 69 2.06 -10.77 -21.88
C ILE A 69 0.77 -11.30 -21.25
N THR A 70 0.80 -12.48 -20.64
CA THR A 70 -0.38 -13.09 -20.01
C THR A 70 -0.55 -12.69 -18.54
N TYR A 71 0.54 -12.68 -17.79
CA TYR A 71 0.57 -12.39 -16.36
C TYR A 71 0.21 -10.93 -16.07
N PHE A 72 0.76 -9.97 -16.81
CA PHE A 72 0.50 -8.55 -16.54
C PHE A 72 -0.98 -8.17 -16.68
N PRO A 73 -1.68 -8.51 -17.78
CA PRO A 73 -3.11 -8.24 -17.91
C PRO A 73 -3.94 -8.99 -16.87
N LEU A 74 -3.66 -10.27 -16.64
CA LEU A 74 -4.43 -11.08 -15.68
C LEU A 74 -4.29 -10.53 -14.25
N SER A 75 -3.06 -10.21 -13.84
CA SER A 75 -2.76 -9.59 -12.54
C SER A 75 -3.43 -8.22 -12.41
N THR A 76 -3.44 -7.42 -13.48
CA THR A 76 -4.13 -6.11 -13.51
C THR A 76 -5.64 -6.26 -13.33
N ILE A 77 -6.26 -7.23 -14.01
CA ILE A 77 -7.70 -7.51 -13.89
C ILE A 77 -8.04 -7.98 -12.48
N LEU A 78 -7.27 -8.93 -11.93
CA LEU A 78 -7.48 -9.43 -10.57
C LEU A 78 -7.31 -8.31 -9.54
N GLY A 79 -6.27 -7.49 -9.67
CA GLY A 79 -6.05 -6.32 -8.83
C GLY A 79 -7.21 -5.33 -8.91
N TYR A 80 -7.69 -5.01 -10.12
CA TYR A 80 -8.85 -4.15 -10.29
C TYR A 80 -10.11 -4.69 -9.60
N LEU A 81 -10.35 -6.00 -9.70
CA LEU A 81 -11.48 -6.65 -9.05
C LEU A 81 -11.35 -6.61 -7.53
N ASP A 82 -10.15 -6.82 -7.00
CA ASP A 82 -9.90 -6.72 -5.56
C ASP A 82 -10.11 -5.30 -5.03
N LEU A 83 -9.60 -4.27 -5.73
CA LEU A 83 -9.84 -2.87 -5.37
C LEU A 83 -11.34 -2.53 -5.34
N LYS A 84 -12.11 -3.03 -6.32
CA LYS A 84 -13.51 -2.67 -6.48
C LYS A 84 -14.46 -3.46 -5.58
N LYS A 85 -14.19 -4.75 -5.39
CA LYS A 85 -15.13 -5.71 -4.77
C LYS A 85 -14.49 -6.64 -3.73
N GLY A 86 -13.16 -6.63 -3.60
CA GLY A 86 -12.42 -7.53 -2.72
C GLY A 86 -12.08 -6.90 -1.38
N THR A 87 -10.93 -7.31 -0.82
CA THR A 87 -10.58 -7.05 0.58
C THR A 87 -9.94 -5.68 0.79
N PHE A 88 -9.48 -5.02 -0.27
CA PHE A 88 -8.78 -3.74 -0.19
C PHE A 88 -9.49 -2.69 0.69
N ASN A 89 -10.81 -2.55 0.54
CA ASN A 89 -11.58 -1.59 1.35
C ASN A 89 -11.64 -1.97 2.84
N ALA A 90 -11.70 -3.27 3.15
CA ALA A 90 -11.70 -3.75 4.53
C ALA A 90 -10.31 -3.58 5.17
N GLU A 91 -9.24 -3.88 4.43
CA GLU A 91 -7.85 -3.71 4.87
C GLU A 91 -7.53 -2.23 5.14
N GLN A 92 -8.01 -1.32 4.29
CA GLN A 92 -7.85 0.11 4.49
C GLN A 92 -8.58 0.62 5.74
N LYS A 93 -9.79 0.11 6.03
CA LYS A 93 -10.51 0.42 7.27
C LYS A 93 -9.75 -0.08 8.49
N LEU A 94 -9.32 -1.35 8.47
CA LEU A 94 -8.54 -1.95 9.56
C LEU A 94 -7.23 -1.18 9.81
N SER A 95 -6.54 -0.77 8.74
CA SER A 95 -5.30 0.01 8.84
C SER A 95 -5.52 1.40 9.47
N ARG A 96 -6.69 2.01 9.26
CA ARG A 96 -7.08 3.25 9.94
C ARG A 96 -7.34 3.03 11.42
N GLU A 97 -7.99 1.93 11.80
CA GLU A 97 -8.32 1.60 13.19
C GLU A 97 -7.07 1.28 14.02
N ILE A 98 -6.11 0.55 13.44
CA ILE A 98 -4.90 0.13 14.15
C ILE A 98 -3.95 1.31 14.39
N SER A 99 -3.96 2.32 13.53
CA SER A 99 -3.01 3.42 13.61
C SER A 99 -3.47 4.50 14.59
N PRO A 100 -2.73 4.74 15.70
CA PRO A 100 -3.06 5.81 16.64
C PRO A 100 -2.99 7.20 15.99
N ILE A 101 -2.11 7.38 14.99
CA ILE A 101 -1.98 8.64 14.24
C ILE A 101 -3.23 8.89 13.40
N TRP A 102 -3.75 7.87 12.73
CA TRP A 102 -4.97 8.02 11.93
C TRP A 102 -6.16 8.32 12.84
N LYS A 103 -6.29 7.61 13.96
CA LYS A 103 -7.32 7.89 14.97
C LYS A 103 -7.29 9.32 15.47
N GLU A 104 -6.10 9.83 15.81
CA GLU A 104 -5.94 11.22 16.24
C GLU A 104 -6.30 12.21 15.12
N LEU A 105 -5.81 12.00 13.90
CA LEU A 105 -6.10 12.87 12.76
C LEU A 105 -7.61 12.98 12.50
N PHE A 106 -8.32 11.85 12.44
CA PHE A 106 -9.76 11.84 12.19
C PHE A 106 -10.54 12.53 13.31
N SER A 107 -10.17 12.31 14.59
CA SER A 107 -10.80 13.01 15.71
C SER A 107 -10.63 14.53 15.65
N ARG A 108 -9.47 15.00 15.14
CA ARG A 108 -9.21 16.44 14.97
C ARG A 108 -10.04 17.02 13.83
N ILE A 109 -10.19 16.30 12.73
CA ILE A 109 -11.02 16.71 11.60
C ILE A 109 -12.50 16.81 12.02
N GLU A 110 -13.01 15.80 12.72
CA GLU A 110 -14.39 15.78 13.23
C GLU A 110 -14.66 16.94 14.20
N ASN A 111 -13.71 17.24 15.09
CA ASN A 111 -13.82 18.39 15.98
C ASN A 111 -13.84 19.73 15.23
N LEU A 112 -13.09 19.87 14.13
CA LEU A 112 -13.10 21.07 13.30
C LEU A 112 -14.44 21.25 12.58
N GLU A 113 -15.01 20.17 12.06
CA GLU A 113 -16.33 20.16 11.42
C GLU A 113 -17.42 20.58 12.40
N ASN A 114 -17.48 19.94 13.57
CA ASN A 114 -18.43 20.27 14.63
C ASN A 114 -18.32 21.72 15.12
N ASN A 115 -17.09 22.24 15.22
CA ASN A 115 -16.87 23.63 15.60
C ASN A 115 -17.30 24.59 14.49
N GLY A 116 -17.11 24.22 13.22
CA GLY A 116 -17.59 24.97 12.07
C GLY A 116 -19.12 25.10 12.07
N GLU A 117 -19.83 23.99 12.27
CA GLU A 117 -21.31 23.98 12.34
C GLU A 117 -21.82 24.88 13.49
N LYS A 118 -21.22 24.79 14.67
CA LYS A 118 -21.57 25.66 15.81
C LYS A 118 -21.35 27.14 15.51
N ILE A 119 -20.29 27.48 14.79
CA ILE A 119 -20.04 28.88 14.41
C ILE A 119 -21.14 29.38 13.47
N VAL A 120 -21.56 28.57 12.50
CA VAL A 120 -22.66 28.91 11.59
C VAL A 120 -23.97 29.11 12.37
N GLU A 121 -24.30 28.18 13.27
CA GLU A 121 -25.50 28.26 14.11
C GLU A 121 -25.51 29.54 14.98
N LEU A 122 -24.38 29.88 15.60
CA LEU A 122 -24.24 31.10 16.40
C LEU A 122 -24.40 32.37 15.55
N LEU A 123 -23.90 32.37 14.31
CA LEU A 123 -24.06 33.50 13.39
C LEU A 123 -25.53 33.69 12.96
N GLU A 124 -26.26 32.60 12.69
CA GLU A 124 -27.70 32.67 12.38
C GLU A 124 -28.52 33.18 13.59
N GLN A 125 -28.17 32.77 14.80
CA GLN A 125 -28.80 33.26 16.03
C GLN A 125 -28.54 34.76 16.27
N LEU A 126 -27.33 35.24 15.95
CA LEU A 126 -26.99 36.65 16.06
C LEU A 126 -27.70 37.49 14.99
N GLU A 127 -27.77 37.02 13.74
CA GLU A 127 -28.48 37.71 12.65
C GLU A 127 -29.99 37.81 12.92
N SER A 128 -30.58 36.76 13.49
CA SER A 128 -32.00 36.76 13.87
C SER A 128 -32.29 37.63 15.10
N ALA A 129 -31.36 37.75 16.04
CA ALA A 129 -31.48 38.67 17.18
C ALA A 129 -31.38 40.15 16.75
N ASP A 130 -30.52 40.46 15.78
CA ASP A 130 -30.31 41.84 15.29
C ASP A 130 -31.51 42.37 14.49
N LYS A 131 -32.25 41.49 13.78
CA LYS A 131 -33.47 41.84 13.02
C LYS A 131 -34.72 42.13 13.88
N VAL A 132 -34.66 41.93 15.20
CA VAL A 132 -35.79 42.15 16.13
C VAL A 132 -35.70 43.51 16.85
N THR A 133 -34.58 44.24 16.68
CA THR A 133 -34.36 45.62 17.12
C THR A 133 -34.52 46.61 15.97
#